data_AF-A0A9X0DR27-F1
#
_entry.id   AF-A0A9X0DR27-F1
#
_cell.length_a   1.000
_cell.length_b   1.000
_cell.length_c   1.000
_cell.angle_alpha   90.00
_cell.angle_beta   90.00
_cell.angle_gamma   90.00
#
_symmetry.space_group_name_H-M   'P 1'
#
loop_
_entity.id
_entity.type
_entity.pdbx_description
1 polymer ?
#
loop_
_entity_poly.entity_id
_entity_poly.type
_entity_poly.pdbx_seq_one_letter_code
_entity_poly.pdbx_strand_id
1 'polypeptide(L)'
;MELETTRLRLEPFELAHFDGLRAMENDPEIMRYISNGVVKTPEETLASIERVQSRWQQYGFSWWAMREKESGEIVGACCLQHLANQDGAPLEIGWRLNANYHGKGFATEAAQAMVKFAVEHVGVKYLVAVADPENAASQKVMQRLGMTYKAIEQHYDVPCVVYELHI
;
A
#
# COMPACT_ATOMS: atom_id res chain seq x y z
N MET A 1 -8.65 4.31 11.39
CA MET A 1 -7.95 3.87 12.62
C MET A 1 -6.46 4.05 12.40
N GLU A 2 -5.74 4.62 13.36
CA GLU A 2 -4.29 4.76 13.28
C GLU A 2 -3.60 3.49 13.78
N LEU A 3 -2.42 3.19 13.23
CA LEU A 3 -1.57 2.09 13.69
C LEU A 3 -0.18 2.63 14.00
N GLU A 4 0.45 2.03 15.01
CA GLU A 4 1.84 2.34 15.34
C GLU A 4 2.72 1.10 15.20
N THR A 5 3.94 1.36 14.75
CA THR A 5 5.04 0.39 14.70
C THR A 5 6.23 0.94 15.47
N THR A 6 7.39 0.29 15.38
CA THR A 6 8.61 0.77 16.03
C THR A 6 9.00 2.15 15.51
N ARG A 7 8.97 2.34 14.18
CA ARG A 7 9.48 3.56 13.52
C ARG A 7 8.40 4.37 12.81
N LEU A 8 7.22 3.81 12.57
CA LEU A 8 6.16 4.45 11.79
C LEU A 8 4.88 4.69 12.58
N ARG A 9 4.20 5.79 12.26
CA ARG A 9 2.76 5.96 12.44
C ARG A 9 2.07 5.77 11.08
N LEU A 10 1.05 4.93 11.05
CA LEU A 10 0.23 4.70 9.88
C LEU A 10 -1.09 5.41 10.10
N GLU A 11 -1.30 6.50 9.37
CA GLU A 11 -2.39 7.44 9.56
C GLU A 11 -3.32 7.36 8.35
N PRO A 12 -4.65 7.19 8.50
CA PRO A 12 -5.58 7.31 7.37
C PRO A 12 -5.27 8.55 6.53
N PHE A 13 -5.48 8.48 5.21
CA PHE A 13 -5.21 9.66 4.39
C PHE A 13 -6.06 10.86 4.86
N GLU A 14 -5.38 11.98 4.97
CA GLU A 14 -5.90 13.27 5.42
C GLU A 14 -5.30 14.33 4.51
N LEU A 15 -5.94 15.49 4.43
CA LEU A 15 -5.42 16.59 3.61
C LEU A 15 -4.02 17.04 4.05
N ALA A 16 -3.71 16.90 5.34
CA ALA A 16 -2.37 17.16 5.89
C ALA A 16 -1.27 16.25 5.33
N HIS A 17 -1.62 15.13 4.67
CA HIS A 17 -0.68 14.21 4.03
C HIS A 17 -0.43 14.55 2.56
N PHE A 18 -1.14 15.54 2.01
CA PHE A 18 -1.13 15.84 0.57
C PHE A 18 0.27 16.01 0.01
N ASP A 19 1.11 16.87 0.58
CA ASP A 19 2.45 17.14 0.04
C ASP A 19 3.34 15.89 0.00
N GLY A 20 3.29 15.08 1.06
CA GLY A 20 4.05 13.84 1.15
C GLY A 20 3.58 12.77 0.16
N LEU A 21 2.27 12.62 0.01
CA LEU A 21 1.67 11.71 -0.98
C LEU A 21 1.98 12.17 -2.40
N ARG A 22 1.82 13.47 -2.66
CA ARG A 22 2.06 14.11 -3.96
C ARG A 22 3.52 14.01 -4.38
N ALA A 23 4.46 14.10 -3.45
CA ALA A 23 5.88 13.90 -3.73
C ALA A 23 6.15 12.51 -4.34
N MET A 24 5.50 11.47 -3.82
CA MET A 24 5.64 10.11 -4.36
C MET A 24 4.86 9.91 -5.66
N GLU A 25 3.64 10.42 -5.73
CA GLU A 25 2.75 10.23 -6.89
C GLU A 25 3.21 11.01 -8.13
N ASN A 26 4.10 11.99 -7.95
CA ASN A 26 4.73 12.76 -9.01
C ASN A 26 6.17 12.31 -9.31
N ASP A 27 6.65 11.23 -8.69
CA ASP A 27 7.97 10.66 -8.96
C ASP A 27 7.84 9.54 -10.02
N PRO A 28 8.39 9.73 -11.23
CA PRO A 28 8.34 8.73 -12.29
C PRO A 28 8.99 7.40 -11.91
N GLU A 29 10.01 7.40 -11.05
CA GLU A 29 10.69 6.16 -10.66
C GLU A 29 9.80 5.31 -9.73
N ILE A 30 9.01 5.95 -8.88
CA ILE A 30 8.02 5.26 -8.03
C ILE A 30 6.83 4.82 -8.87
N MET A 31 6.34 5.71 -9.73
CA MET A 31 5.18 5.45 -10.57
C MET A 31 5.49 4.49 -11.72
N ARG A 32 6.76 4.20 -12.05
CA ARG A 32 7.14 3.24 -13.10
C ARG A 32 6.39 1.90 -13.01
N TYR A 33 6.13 1.41 -11.79
CA TYR A 33 5.43 0.14 -11.53
C TYR A 33 3.97 0.32 -11.09
N ILE A 34 3.42 1.53 -11.15
CA ILE A 34 2.09 1.89 -10.64
C ILE A 34 1.38 2.73 -11.70
N SER A 35 0.07 2.53 -11.91
CA SER A 35 -0.70 3.38 -12.85
C SER A 35 -0.04 3.49 -14.24
N ASN A 36 0.53 2.39 -14.74
CA ASN A 36 1.19 2.30 -16.05
C ASN A 36 2.33 3.32 -16.25
N GLY A 37 3.06 3.69 -15.20
CA GLY A 37 4.16 4.66 -15.31
C GLY A 37 3.71 6.12 -15.32
N VAL A 38 2.40 6.38 -15.22
CA VAL A 38 1.86 7.74 -15.31
C VAL A 38 1.84 8.38 -13.92
N VAL A 39 2.55 9.50 -13.80
CA VAL A 39 2.51 10.36 -12.61
C VAL A 39 1.15 11.02 -12.46
N LYS A 40 0.73 11.23 -11.21
CA LYS A 40 -0.56 11.87 -10.93
C LYS A 40 -0.49 13.38 -10.91
N THR A 41 -1.58 14.01 -11.35
CA THR A 41 -1.79 15.44 -11.14
C THR A 41 -2.11 15.73 -9.66
N PRO A 42 -1.97 17.00 -9.21
CA PRO A 42 -2.45 17.42 -7.90
C PRO A 42 -3.92 17.04 -7.63
N GLU A 43 -4.78 17.20 -8.63
CA GLU A 43 -6.22 16.91 -8.54
C GLU A 43 -6.46 15.40 -8.37
N GLU A 44 -5.72 14.55 -9.08
CA GLU A 44 -5.79 13.09 -8.92
C GLU A 44 -5.27 12.61 -7.55
N THR A 45 -4.28 13.34 -6.99
CA THR A 45 -3.78 13.10 -5.63
C THR A 45 -4.86 13.44 -4.60
N LEU A 46 -5.52 14.59 -4.75
CA LEU A 46 -6.63 15.01 -3.89
C LEU A 46 -7.81 14.04 -3.98
N ALA A 47 -8.22 13.65 -5.19
CA ALA A 47 -9.28 12.67 -5.41
C ALA A 47 -8.92 11.30 -4.80
N SER A 48 -7.64 10.94 -4.76
CA SER A 48 -7.17 9.73 -4.08
C SER A 48 -7.38 9.82 -2.56
N ILE A 49 -7.12 10.98 -1.94
CA ILE A 49 -7.36 11.23 -0.51
C ILE A 49 -8.85 11.11 -0.20
N GLU A 50 -9.72 11.80 -0.95
CA GLU A 50 -11.17 11.79 -0.76
C GLU A 50 -11.75 10.37 -0.89
N ARG A 51 -11.31 9.62 -1.92
CA ARG A 51 -11.69 8.22 -2.10
C ARG A 51 -11.27 7.36 -0.92
N VAL A 52 -10.05 7.55 -0.41
CA VAL A 52 -9.55 6.79 0.74
C VAL A 52 -10.37 7.08 1.99
N GLN A 53 -10.71 8.34 2.24
CA GLN A 53 -11.58 8.74 3.36
C GLN A 53 -12.97 8.12 3.26
N SER A 54 -13.58 8.12 2.07
CA SER A 54 -14.87 7.45 1.84
C SER A 54 -14.80 5.94 2.14
N ARG A 55 -13.73 5.27 1.73
CA ARG A 55 -13.54 3.83 1.99
C ARG A 55 -13.32 3.51 3.46
N TRP A 56 -12.64 4.39 4.19
CA TRP A 56 -12.55 4.27 5.64
C TRP A 56 -13.92 4.30 6.31
N GLN A 57 -14.84 5.15 5.85
CA GLN A 57 -16.22 5.17 6.35
C GLN A 57 -17.01 3.92 5.95
N GLN A 58 -16.80 3.41 4.74
CA GLN A 58 -17.54 2.29 4.20
C GLN A 58 -17.10 0.93 4.77
N TYR A 59 -15.79 0.66 4.80
CA TYR A 59 -15.25 -0.67 5.13
C TYR A 59 -14.52 -0.71 6.48
N GLY A 60 -14.18 0.44 7.05
CA GLY A 60 -13.33 0.51 8.24
C GLY A 60 -11.84 0.25 7.96
N PHE A 61 -11.43 0.19 6.69
CA PHE A 61 -10.04 0.07 6.25
C PHE A 61 -9.86 0.67 4.85
N SER A 62 -8.65 1.14 4.55
CA SER A 62 -8.25 1.65 3.24
C SER A 62 -6.73 1.90 3.24
N TRP A 63 -6.27 2.97 2.58
CA TRP A 63 -4.89 3.42 2.62
C TRP A 63 -4.56 4.22 3.89
N TRP A 64 -3.32 4.05 4.34
CA TRP A 64 -2.63 4.84 5.34
C TRP A 64 -1.40 5.53 4.74
N ALA A 65 -1.16 6.78 5.14
CA ALA A 65 0.11 7.44 4.98
C ALA A 65 1.08 6.89 6.04
N MET A 66 2.33 6.66 5.64
CA MET A 66 3.39 6.18 6.53
C MET A 66 4.22 7.37 6.98
N ARG A 67 4.05 7.80 8.23
CA ARG A 67 4.85 8.85 8.85
C ARG A 67 5.99 8.24 9.65
N GLU A 68 7.23 8.63 9.38
CA GLU A 68 8.35 8.24 10.24
C GLU A 68 8.33 9.04 11.54
N LYS A 69 8.47 8.35 12.67
CA LYS A 69 8.40 8.95 14.00
C LYS A 69 9.56 9.91 14.30
N GLU A 70 10.73 9.66 13.72
CA GLU A 70 11.94 10.46 13.97
C GLU A 70 11.92 11.80 13.24
N SER A 71 11.74 11.79 11.91
CA SER A 71 11.68 13.03 11.11
C SER A 71 10.30 13.69 11.10
N GLY A 72 9.23 12.94 11.35
CA GLY A 72 7.86 13.39 11.13
C GLY A 72 7.44 13.42 9.65
N GLU A 73 8.30 12.99 8.72
CA GLU A 73 8.03 13.01 7.28
C GLU A 73 7.14 11.84 6.84
N ILE A 74 6.41 12.05 5.74
CA ILE A 74 5.70 10.97 5.05
C ILE A 74 6.69 10.23 4.16
N VAL A 75 7.03 9.01 4.57
CA VAL A 75 8.01 8.16 3.89
C VAL A 75 7.39 7.21 2.87
N GLY A 76 6.06 7.08 2.90
CA GLY A 76 5.35 6.06 2.14
C GLY A 76 3.84 6.10 2.29
N ALA A 77 3.19 5.14 1.65
CA ALA A 77 1.81 4.77 1.90
C ALA A 77 1.67 3.26 1.85
N CYS A 78 0.74 2.72 2.63
CA CYS A 78 0.39 1.30 2.63
C CYS A 78 -1.12 1.12 2.74
N CYS A 79 -1.63 -0.05 2.41
CA CYS A 79 -3.07 -0.29 2.42
C CYS A 79 -3.46 -1.71 2.81
N LEU A 80 -4.72 -1.79 3.23
CA LEU A 80 -5.58 -2.94 3.09
C LEU A 80 -6.75 -2.47 2.23
N GLN A 81 -7.07 -3.16 1.14
CA GLN A 81 -8.19 -2.80 0.28
C GLN A 81 -8.75 -4.03 -0.43
N HIS A 82 -9.93 -3.92 -1.03
CA HIS A 82 -10.37 -4.91 -2.00
C HIS A 82 -9.50 -4.84 -3.26
N LEU A 83 -8.98 -5.99 -3.69
CA LEU A 83 -8.13 -6.13 -4.87
C LEU A 83 -8.82 -5.51 -6.09
N ALA A 84 -8.03 -4.82 -6.92
CA ALA A 84 -8.52 -4.10 -8.10
C ALA A 84 -9.62 -3.06 -7.81
N ASN A 85 -9.79 -2.64 -6.55
CA ASN A 85 -10.89 -1.77 -6.11
C ASN A 85 -12.29 -2.39 -6.32
N GLN A 86 -12.38 -3.71 -6.42
CA GLN A 86 -13.62 -4.42 -6.71
C GLN A 86 -14.28 -4.94 -5.43
N ASP A 87 -15.48 -4.46 -5.11
CA ASP A 87 -16.22 -4.91 -3.93
C ASP A 87 -16.37 -6.44 -3.88
N GLY A 88 -16.07 -7.00 -2.70
CA GLY A 88 -16.11 -8.44 -2.46
C GLY A 88 -14.94 -9.24 -3.02
N ALA A 89 -14.02 -8.62 -3.77
CA ALA A 89 -12.76 -9.25 -4.15
C ALA A 89 -11.89 -9.56 -2.93
N PRO A 90 -10.91 -10.50 -3.04
CA PRO A 90 -9.96 -10.77 -1.98
C PRO A 90 -9.31 -9.50 -1.44
N LEU A 91 -8.99 -9.48 -0.15
CA LEU A 91 -8.28 -8.34 0.42
C LEU A 91 -6.81 -8.37 0.03
N GLU A 92 -6.35 -7.20 -0.41
CA GLU A 92 -5.01 -6.91 -0.84
C GLU A 92 -4.28 -6.06 0.20
N ILE A 93 -3.03 -6.42 0.50
CA ILE A 93 -2.07 -5.51 1.13
C ILE A 93 -1.13 -4.92 0.07
N GLY A 94 -0.88 -3.62 0.16
CA GLY A 94 -0.02 -2.90 -0.77
C GLY A 94 0.84 -1.85 -0.07
N TRP A 95 1.92 -1.46 -0.72
CA TRP A 95 2.82 -0.40 -0.24
C TRP A 95 3.49 0.34 -1.40
N ARG A 96 3.84 1.59 -1.13
CA ARG A 96 4.75 2.40 -1.94
C ARG A 96 5.57 3.28 -1.02
N LEU A 97 6.84 3.45 -1.34
CA LEU A 97 7.77 4.26 -0.56
C LEU A 97 8.34 5.36 -1.44
N ASN A 98 8.59 6.51 -0.83
CA ASN A 98 9.45 7.53 -1.40
C ASN A 98 10.85 6.93 -1.65
N ALA A 99 11.44 7.23 -2.80
CA ALA A 99 12.72 6.65 -3.25
C ALA A 99 13.85 6.81 -2.21
N ASN A 100 13.88 7.95 -1.48
CA ASN A 100 14.86 8.23 -0.44
C ASN A 100 14.79 7.27 0.78
N TYR A 101 13.72 6.48 0.86
CA TYR A 101 13.40 5.60 1.98
C TYR A 101 13.42 4.11 1.58
N HIS A 102 13.76 3.79 0.33
CA HIS A 102 13.94 2.42 -0.13
C HIS A 102 15.12 1.73 0.58
N GLY A 103 15.06 0.41 0.71
CA GLY A 103 16.14 -0.38 1.33
C GLY A 103 16.27 -0.25 2.86
N LYS A 104 15.52 0.65 3.51
CA LYS A 104 15.55 0.88 4.98
C LYS A 104 14.60 -0.01 5.79
N GLY A 105 13.83 -0.87 5.11
CA GLY A 105 12.91 -1.83 5.74
C GLY A 105 11.53 -1.29 6.11
N PHE A 106 11.20 -0.03 5.78
CA PHE A 106 9.90 0.58 6.11
C PHE A 106 8.71 -0.13 5.48
N ALA A 107 8.83 -0.59 4.23
CA ALA A 107 7.75 -1.32 3.56
C ALA A 107 7.43 -2.64 4.28
N THR A 108 8.47 -3.40 4.67
CA THR A 108 8.28 -4.66 5.41
C THR A 108 7.65 -4.41 6.78
N GLU A 109 8.11 -3.40 7.52
CA GLU A 109 7.54 -3.04 8.83
C GLU A 109 6.06 -2.63 8.72
N ALA A 110 5.73 -1.76 7.75
CA ALA A 110 4.34 -1.37 7.52
C ALA A 110 3.47 -2.55 7.09
N ALA A 111 3.95 -3.38 6.17
CA ALA A 111 3.19 -4.54 5.69
C ALA A 111 2.95 -5.58 6.80
N GLN A 112 3.90 -5.79 7.73
CA GLN A 112 3.68 -6.61 8.91
C GLN A 112 2.56 -6.06 9.81
N ALA A 113 2.51 -4.73 9.98
CA ALA A 113 1.42 -4.08 10.70
C ALA A 113 0.07 -4.23 9.97
N MET A 114 0.06 -4.19 8.64
CA MET A 114 -1.15 -4.43 7.82
C MET A 114 -1.66 -5.86 7.97
N VAL A 115 -0.78 -6.85 7.91
CA VAL A 115 -1.13 -8.26 8.15
C VAL A 115 -1.77 -8.40 9.52
N LYS A 116 -1.12 -7.88 10.57
CA LYS A 116 -1.65 -7.93 11.94
C LYS A 116 -3.04 -7.27 12.04
N PHE A 117 -3.20 -6.07 11.46
CA PHE A 117 -4.48 -5.38 11.43
C PHE A 117 -5.57 -6.21 10.73
N ALA A 118 -5.28 -6.75 9.55
CA ALA A 118 -6.25 -7.53 8.78
C ALA A 118 -6.70 -8.80 9.54
N VAL A 119 -5.78 -9.46 10.25
CA VAL A 119 -6.11 -10.63 11.06
C VAL A 119 -6.95 -10.25 12.28
N GLU A 120 -6.49 -9.28 13.07
CA GLU A 120 -7.11 -8.96 14.37
C GLU A 120 -8.42 -8.19 14.25
N HIS A 121 -8.56 -7.34 13.23
CA HIS A 121 -9.70 -6.42 13.12
C HIS A 121 -10.68 -6.79 12.02
N VAL A 122 -10.20 -7.46 10.96
CA VAL A 122 -11.05 -7.85 9.81
C VAL A 122 -11.37 -9.35 9.82
N GLY A 123 -10.52 -10.18 10.46
CA GLY A 123 -10.74 -11.63 10.55
C GLY A 123 -10.53 -12.37 9.23
N VAL A 124 -9.57 -11.90 8.42
CA VAL A 124 -9.26 -12.53 7.12
C VAL A 124 -8.64 -13.91 7.29
N LYS A 125 -8.94 -14.82 6.36
CA LYS A 125 -8.31 -16.16 6.29
C LYS A 125 -7.07 -16.20 5.39
N TYR A 126 -7.00 -15.25 4.47
CA TYR A 126 -5.84 -15.07 3.60
C TYR A 126 -5.81 -13.63 3.09
N LEU A 127 -4.62 -13.21 2.65
CA LEU A 127 -4.36 -11.92 2.02
C LEU A 127 -3.67 -12.12 0.67
N VAL A 128 -3.92 -11.20 -0.24
CA VAL A 128 -3.23 -11.11 -1.53
C VAL A 128 -2.29 -9.91 -1.52
N ALA A 129 -1.22 -9.99 -2.30
CA ALA A 129 -0.46 -8.82 -2.70
C ALA A 129 -0.09 -8.99 -4.17
N VAL A 130 -0.24 -7.92 -4.96
CA VAL A 130 0.13 -7.94 -6.37
C VAL A 130 1.20 -6.90 -6.67
N ALA A 131 2.04 -7.19 -7.66
CA ALA A 131 3.04 -6.26 -8.14
C ALA A 131 3.28 -6.47 -9.63
N ASP A 132 3.82 -5.44 -10.28
CA ASP A 132 4.41 -5.58 -11.60
C ASP A 132 5.47 -6.72 -11.60
N PRO A 133 5.47 -7.63 -12.58
CA PRO A 133 6.44 -8.73 -12.66
C PRO A 133 7.91 -8.28 -12.64
N GLU A 134 8.22 -7.08 -13.09
CA GLU A 134 9.56 -6.49 -13.07
C GLU A 134 9.90 -5.82 -11.73
N ASN A 135 8.92 -5.62 -10.83
CA ASN A 135 9.14 -5.01 -9.52
C ASN A 135 9.68 -6.04 -8.50
N ALA A 136 10.95 -6.38 -8.66
CA ALA A 136 11.66 -7.30 -7.77
C ALA A 136 11.73 -6.81 -6.31
N ALA A 137 11.64 -5.49 -6.07
CA ALA A 137 11.67 -4.93 -4.72
C ALA A 137 10.41 -5.28 -3.93
N SER A 138 9.22 -5.11 -4.53
CA SER A 138 7.96 -5.50 -3.90
C SER A 138 7.87 -7.02 -3.72
N GLN A 139 8.30 -7.80 -4.71
CA GLN A 139 8.34 -9.27 -4.58
C GLN A 139 9.20 -9.73 -3.39
N LYS A 140 10.35 -9.09 -3.15
CA LYS A 140 11.18 -9.37 -1.96
C LYS A 140 10.48 -9.03 -0.65
N VAL A 141 9.65 -7.99 -0.61
CA VAL A 141 8.84 -7.67 0.58
C VAL A 141 7.77 -8.74 0.79
N MET A 142 7.04 -9.15 -0.26
CA MET A 142 6.07 -10.25 -0.19
C MET A 142 6.72 -11.54 0.35
N GLN A 143 7.89 -11.91 -0.17
CA GLN A 143 8.63 -13.09 0.31
C GLN A 143 9.06 -12.96 1.78
N ARG A 144 9.48 -11.77 2.23
CA ARG A 144 9.83 -11.52 3.64
C ARG A 144 8.64 -11.60 4.59
N LEU A 145 7.43 -11.35 4.09
CA LEU A 145 6.19 -11.52 4.83
C LEU A 145 5.75 -12.99 4.90
N GLY A 146 6.46 -13.90 4.23
CA GLY A 146 6.09 -15.31 4.13
C GLY A 146 4.99 -15.59 3.10
N MET A 147 4.69 -14.63 2.20
CA MET A 147 3.73 -14.86 1.14
C MET A 147 4.31 -15.82 0.09
N THR A 148 3.46 -16.66 -0.47
CA THR A 148 3.81 -17.62 -1.51
C THR A 148 3.35 -17.13 -2.88
N TYR A 149 4.23 -17.22 -3.88
CA TYR A 149 3.87 -16.96 -5.26
C TYR A 149 2.75 -17.91 -5.71
N LYS A 150 1.71 -17.35 -6.33
CA LYS A 150 0.56 -18.08 -6.86
C LYS A 150 0.62 -18.18 -8.38
N ALA A 151 0.59 -17.04 -9.06
CA ALA A 151 0.46 -16.95 -10.51
C ALA A 151 0.80 -15.55 -11.03
N ILE A 152 0.77 -15.37 -12.36
CA ILE A 152 0.59 -14.07 -13.00
C ILE A 152 -0.88 -13.97 -13.43
N GLU A 153 -1.56 -12.91 -13.01
CA GLU A 153 -2.99 -12.65 -13.30
C GLU A 153 -3.17 -11.21 -13.79
N GLN A 154 -4.32 -10.90 -14.42
CA GLN A 154 -4.63 -9.54 -14.85
C GLN A 154 -5.34 -8.79 -13.70
N HIS A 155 -4.67 -7.77 -13.13
CA HIS A 155 -5.23 -6.89 -12.10
C HIS A 155 -4.90 -5.44 -12.46
N TYR A 156 -5.80 -4.50 -12.16
CA TYR A 156 -5.63 -3.08 -12.55
C TYR A 156 -5.34 -2.88 -14.05
N ASP A 157 -5.95 -3.72 -14.89
CA ASP A 157 -5.75 -3.75 -16.34
C ASP A 157 -4.30 -4.04 -16.81
N VAL A 158 -3.45 -4.58 -15.92
CA VAL A 158 -2.08 -5.00 -16.22
C VAL A 158 -1.77 -6.42 -15.72
N PRO A 159 -0.77 -7.11 -16.30
CA PRO A 159 -0.28 -8.35 -15.72
C PRO A 159 0.41 -8.06 -14.38
N CYS A 160 0.05 -8.81 -13.34
CA CYS A 160 0.69 -8.73 -12.04
C CYS A 160 1.11 -10.11 -11.56
N VAL A 161 2.29 -10.20 -10.92
CA VAL A 161 2.58 -11.34 -10.06
C VAL A 161 1.66 -11.29 -8.85
N VAL A 162 1.08 -12.43 -8.49
CA VAL A 162 0.16 -12.58 -7.37
C VAL A 162 0.83 -13.44 -6.31
N TYR A 163 0.86 -12.91 -5.08
CA TYR A 163 1.31 -13.63 -3.89
C TYR A 163 0.16 -13.75 -2.90
N GLU A 164 0.10 -14.88 -2.20
CA GLU A 164 -0.91 -15.15 -1.17
C GLU A 164 -0.25 -15.42 0.19
N LEU A 165 -0.89 -14.95 1.26
CA LEU A 165 -0.55 -15.29 2.64
C LEU A 165 -1.77 -15.90 3.31
N HIS A 166 -1.68 -17.18 3.67
CA HIS A 166 -2.70 -17.84 4.47
C HIS A 166 -2.44 -17.61 5.97
N ILE A 167 -3.49 -17.30 6.72
CA ILE A 167 -3.47 -16.96 8.15
C ILE A 167 -3.90 -18.16 9.00
#